data_AF-A0A1F3GH67-F1
#
_entry.id   AF-A0A1F3GH67-F1
#
_cell.length_a   1.000
_cell.length_b   1.000
_cell.length_c   1.000
_cell.angle_alpha   90.00
_cell.angle_beta   90.00
_cell.angle_gamma   90.00
#
_symmetry.space_group_name_H-M   'P 1'
#
loop_
_entity.id
_entity.type
_entity.pdbx_description
1 polymer ?
#
loop_
_entity_poly.entity_id
_entity_poly.type
_entity_poly.pdbx_seq_one_letter_code
_entity_poly.pdbx_strand_id
1 'polypeptide(L)'
;MRPITFQTKVYELLEDYPHLEDVLSEISPAFAKLKNPILRRTIARVTTIQQAAAVAGIEAGEVVKRLRIAAGLSDADESGVNMSGSATGAASSVTSDVTSGAGLLNDLENSTDKYRGEQPDWYSPEKIIVRYDAVKTLESGEVPMAEILRLSNLLQEGQIFEFSSPFLPTPILDMLSAKGFKIWSKRAGAIYLNRVTKN
;
A
#
# COMPACT_ATOMS: atom_id res chain seq x y z
N MET A 1 -9.70 17.69 20.82
CA MET A 1 -10.31 17.20 19.57
C MET A 1 -9.32 17.42 18.45
N ARG A 2 -9.04 16.40 17.63
CA ARG A 2 -8.15 16.55 16.48
C ARG A 2 -8.93 17.12 15.28
N PRO A 3 -8.33 18.03 14.49
CA PRO A 3 -8.93 18.49 13.25
C PRO A 3 -8.91 17.38 12.19
N ILE A 4 -10.04 17.12 11.53
CA ILE A 4 -10.13 16.19 10.40
C ILE A 4 -9.63 16.92 9.15
N THR A 5 -8.46 16.54 8.65
CA THR A 5 -7.81 17.11 7.46
C THR A 5 -7.47 16.04 6.43
N PHE A 6 -7.10 16.43 5.20
CA PHE A 6 -6.70 15.50 4.14
C PHE A 6 -5.53 14.59 4.52
N GLN A 7 -4.61 15.12 5.32
CA GLN A 7 -3.40 14.44 5.79
C GLN A 7 -3.64 13.59 7.05
N THR A 8 -4.85 13.64 7.62
CA THR A 8 -5.19 12.81 8.78
C THR A 8 -5.14 11.34 8.38
N LYS A 9 -4.50 10.52 9.20
CA LYS A 9 -4.43 9.07 8.98
C LYS A 9 -5.76 8.43 9.29
N VAL A 10 -6.15 7.48 8.44
CA VAL A 10 -7.42 6.75 8.59
C VAL A 10 -7.47 6.00 9.92
N TYR A 11 -6.35 5.44 10.37
CA TYR A 11 -6.25 4.78 11.68
C TYR A 11 -6.54 5.72 12.84
N GLU A 12 -5.88 6.88 12.86
CA GLU A 12 -6.03 7.87 13.93
C GLU A 12 -7.45 8.44 13.96
N LEU A 13 -8.05 8.65 12.79
CA LEU A 13 -9.44 9.07 12.66
C LEU A 13 -10.41 8.06 13.29
N LEU A 14 -10.24 6.77 13.03
CA LEU A 14 -11.11 5.72 13.56
C LEU A 14 -10.87 5.40 15.05
N GLU A 15 -9.70 5.73 15.58
CA GLU A 15 -9.46 5.72 17.04
C GLU A 15 -10.24 6.83 17.74
N ASP A 16 -10.19 8.05 17.19
CA ASP A 16 -10.83 9.23 17.79
C ASP A 16 -12.35 9.29 17.51
N TYR A 17 -12.81 8.74 16.38
CA TYR A 17 -14.21 8.77 15.93
C TYR A 17 -14.66 7.41 15.35
N PRO A 18 -14.94 6.40 16.20
CA PRO A 18 -15.31 5.06 15.74
C PRO A 18 -16.58 5.01 14.89
N HIS A 19 -17.53 5.94 15.11
CA HIS A 19 -18.78 6.02 14.34
C HIS A 19 -18.60 6.47 12.89
N LEU A 20 -17.45 7.04 12.53
CA LEU A 20 -17.15 7.42 11.14
C LEU A 20 -16.84 6.20 10.25
N GLU A 21 -16.66 5.02 10.83
CA GLU A 21 -16.44 3.77 10.10
C GLU A 21 -17.59 3.46 9.14
N ASP A 22 -18.83 3.65 9.59
CA ASP A 22 -20.01 3.38 8.75
C ASP A 22 -20.14 4.40 7.63
N VAL A 23 -19.84 5.67 7.90
CA VAL A 23 -19.82 6.75 6.90
C VAL A 23 -18.77 6.49 5.82
N LEU A 24 -17.57 6.05 6.21
CA LEU A 24 -16.53 5.65 5.25
C LEU A 24 -17.01 4.49 4.36
N SER A 25 -17.68 3.50 4.95
CA SER A 25 -18.20 2.36 4.20
C SER A 25 -19.33 2.72 3.23
N GLU A 26 -20.11 3.76 3.55
CA GLU A 26 -21.16 4.31 2.69
C GLU A 26 -20.57 5.13 1.53
N ILE A 27 -19.47 5.85 1.77
CA ILE A 27 -18.78 6.64 0.73
C ILE A 27 -18.19 5.75 -0.36
N SER A 28 -17.54 4.64 0.02
CA SER A 28 -17.04 3.67 -0.96
C SER A 28 -16.84 2.27 -0.38
N PRO A 29 -17.16 1.21 -1.15
CA PRO A 29 -16.77 -0.17 -0.82
C PRO A 29 -15.26 -0.36 -0.63
N ALA A 30 -14.43 0.56 -1.17
CA ALA A 30 -12.99 0.54 -0.95
C ALA A 30 -12.64 0.70 0.54
N PHE A 31 -13.41 1.51 1.27
CA PHE A 31 -13.23 1.71 2.72
C PHE A 31 -13.85 0.59 3.55
N ALA A 32 -14.78 -0.20 3.01
CA ALA A 32 -15.37 -1.34 3.72
C ALA A 32 -14.32 -2.39 4.12
N LYS A 33 -13.20 -2.48 3.38
CA LYS A 33 -12.06 -3.34 3.73
C LYS A 33 -11.39 -2.91 5.04
N LEU A 34 -11.51 -1.64 5.44
CA LEU A 34 -10.94 -1.12 6.69
C LEU A 34 -11.68 -1.61 7.94
N LYS A 35 -12.89 -2.18 7.81
CA LYS A 35 -13.59 -2.89 8.89
C LYS A 35 -12.80 -4.10 9.39
N ASN A 36 -11.92 -4.66 8.55
CA ASN A 36 -11.07 -5.77 8.95
C ASN A 36 -10.03 -5.27 9.98
N PRO A 37 -10.02 -5.83 11.22
CA PRO A 37 -9.12 -5.41 12.30
C PRO A 37 -7.63 -5.44 11.92
N ILE A 38 -7.25 -6.30 10.97
CA ILE A 38 -5.88 -6.41 10.45
C ILE A 38 -5.56 -5.24 9.52
N LEU A 39 -6.44 -4.93 8.56
CA LEU A 39 -6.23 -3.83 7.61
C LEU A 39 -6.25 -2.47 8.32
N ARG A 40 -7.05 -2.36 9.38
CA ARG A 40 -7.03 -1.22 10.31
C ARG A 40 -5.66 -1.04 10.95
N ARG A 41 -5.05 -2.10 11.48
CA ARG A 41 -3.74 -2.01 12.15
C ARG A 41 -2.56 -1.84 11.19
N THR A 42 -2.66 -2.37 9.97
CA THR A 42 -1.51 -2.44 9.06
C THR A 42 -1.51 -1.32 8.02
N ILE A 43 -2.61 -1.13 7.29
CA ILE A 43 -2.64 -0.24 6.12
C ILE A 43 -3.24 1.13 6.46
N ALA A 44 -4.23 1.18 7.36
CA ALA A 44 -4.85 2.45 7.76
C ALA A 44 -3.90 3.36 8.57
N ARG A 45 -2.85 2.78 9.20
CA ARG A 45 -1.82 3.54 9.95
C ARG A 45 -0.93 4.41 9.07
N VAL A 46 -0.76 4.01 7.83
CA VAL A 46 0.11 4.67 6.87
C VAL A 46 -0.68 5.42 5.79
N THR A 47 -1.98 5.14 5.67
CA THR A 47 -2.83 5.73 4.65
C THR A 47 -3.53 6.97 5.18
N THR A 48 -3.35 8.09 4.49
CA THR A 48 -4.09 9.33 4.74
C THR A 48 -5.48 9.29 4.11
N ILE A 49 -6.41 10.12 4.60
CA ILE A 49 -7.75 10.25 3.99
C ILE A 49 -7.64 10.63 2.51
N GLN A 50 -6.69 11.51 2.16
CA GLN A 50 -6.43 11.89 0.78
C GLN A 50 -6.03 10.70 -0.10
N GLN A 51 -5.08 9.88 0.36
CA GLN A 51 -4.63 8.69 -0.39
C GLN A 51 -5.74 7.66 -0.53
N ALA A 52 -6.54 7.46 0.53
CA ALA A 52 -7.66 6.53 0.48
C ALA A 52 -8.76 7.00 -0.48
N ALA A 53 -9.02 8.32 -0.53
CA ALA A 53 -9.96 8.91 -1.48
C ALA A 53 -9.46 8.77 -2.93
N ALA A 54 -8.16 9.00 -3.18
CA ALA A 54 -7.55 8.83 -4.49
C ALA A 54 -7.67 7.39 -5.01
N VAL A 55 -7.40 6.40 -4.16
CA VAL A 55 -7.57 4.97 -4.49
C VAL A 55 -9.04 4.61 -4.75
N ALA A 56 -9.98 5.28 -4.08
CA ALA A 56 -11.40 5.13 -4.30
C ALA A 56 -11.93 5.88 -5.54
N GLY A 57 -11.11 6.73 -6.18
CA GLY A 57 -11.52 7.58 -7.29
C GLY A 57 -12.49 8.70 -6.87
N ILE A 58 -12.45 9.11 -5.60
CA ILE A 58 -13.34 10.13 -5.02
C ILE A 58 -12.52 11.36 -4.65
N GLU A 59 -13.12 12.53 -4.81
CA GLU A 59 -12.49 13.78 -4.39
C GLU A 59 -12.28 13.81 -2.86
N ALA A 60 -11.03 13.98 -2.43
CA ALA A 60 -10.68 14.04 -1.00
C ALA A 60 -11.42 15.16 -0.25
N GLY A 61 -11.73 16.27 -0.94
CA GLY A 61 -12.58 17.36 -0.47
C GLY A 61 -13.92 16.89 0.06
N GLU A 62 -14.64 16.13 -0.75
CA GLU A 62 -15.96 15.60 -0.42
C GLU A 62 -15.93 14.58 0.72
N VAL A 63 -14.89 13.74 0.76
CA VAL A 63 -14.70 12.77 1.85
C VAL A 63 -14.50 13.49 3.19
N VAL A 64 -13.58 14.46 3.24
CA VAL A 64 -13.31 15.23 4.47
C VAL A 64 -14.53 16.03 4.90
N LYS A 65 -15.26 16.64 3.96
CA LYS A 65 -16.49 17.37 4.24
C LYS A 65 -17.54 16.47 4.91
N ARG A 66 -17.81 15.28 4.34
CA ARG A 66 -18.76 14.32 4.92
C ARG A 66 -18.33 13.83 6.31
N LEU A 67 -17.04 13.54 6.49
CA LEU A 67 -16.50 13.11 7.78
C LEU A 67 -16.61 14.20 8.85
N ARG A 68 -16.35 15.45 8.49
CA ARG A 68 -16.52 16.60 9.40
C ARG A 68 -17.96 16.79 9.83
N ILE A 69 -18.90 16.71 8.89
CA ILE A 69 -20.35 16.78 9.16
C ILE A 69 -20.75 15.65 10.12
N ALA A 70 -20.36 14.41 9.84
CA ALA A 70 -20.68 13.26 10.67
C ALA A 70 -19.97 13.26 12.05
N ALA A 71 -18.84 13.95 12.17
CA ALA A 71 -18.13 14.15 13.43
C ALA A 71 -18.72 15.29 14.29
N GLY A 72 -19.73 16.03 13.79
CA GLY A 72 -20.26 17.23 14.43
C GLY A 72 -19.28 18.41 14.40
N LEU A 73 -18.26 18.33 13.54
CA LEU A 73 -17.24 19.36 13.32
C LEU A 73 -17.64 20.21 12.10
N SER A 74 -18.78 20.86 12.16
CA SER A 74 -19.06 21.96 11.23
C SER A 74 -18.46 23.22 11.82
N ASP A 75 -17.46 23.79 11.16
CA ASP A 75 -17.50 25.21 10.83
C ASP A 75 -16.53 25.58 9.71
N ALA A 76 -16.89 26.68 9.06
CA ALA A 76 -16.50 27.20 7.76
C ALA A 76 -14.98 27.40 7.52
N ASP A 77 -14.69 27.67 6.25
CA ASP A 77 -13.42 28.11 5.66
C ASP A 77 -12.44 27.01 5.20
N GLU A 78 -12.68 26.52 3.98
CA GLU A 78 -11.78 26.92 2.89
C GLU A 78 -12.59 27.10 1.59
N SER A 79 -12.74 28.36 1.19
CA SER A 79 -13.19 28.75 -0.13
C SER A 79 -12.09 28.46 -1.14
N GLY A 80 -12.38 27.53 -2.05
CA GLY A 80 -11.72 27.41 -3.35
C GLY A 80 -12.79 27.39 -4.43
N VAL A 81 -13.43 28.54 -4.65
CA VAL A 81 -14.37 28.78 -5.75
C VAL A 81 -13.68 28.48 -7.07
N ASN A 82 -14.30 27.67 -7.94
CA ASN A 82 -14.59 28.06 -9.32
C ASN A 82 -15.48 27.02 -10.02
N MET A 83 -16.77 27.34 -10.08
CA MET A 83 -17.65 26.93 -11.18
C MET A 83 -17.66 28.05 -12.20
N SER A 84 -17.32 27.73 -13.45
CA SER A 84 -17.86 28.27 -14.72
C SER A 84 -16.77 28.54 -15.77
N GLY A 85 -16.99 28.05 -16.99
CA GLY A 85 -16.55 28.76 -18.19
C GLY A 85 -15.61 28.02 -19.13
N SER A 86 -16.20 27.28 -20.06
CA SER A 86 -16.02 27.37 -21.52
C SER A 86 -14.61 27.38 -22.15
N ALA A 87 -14.59 26.70 -23.30
CA ALA A 87 -13.49 26.53 -24.24
C ALA A 87 -12.82 27.82 -24.73
N THR A 88 -11.59 27.63 -25.23
CA THR A 88 -10.95 28.22 -26.43
C THR A 88 -9.61 28.91 -26.12
N GLY A 89 -8.58 28.59 -26.91
CA GLY A 89 -7.45 29.50 -27.15
C GLY A 89 -6.07 28.89 -26.95
N ALA A 90 -5.25 29.00 -27.99
CA ALA A 90 -3.95 28.37 -28.16
C ALA A 90 -2.75 29.20 -27.65
N ALA A 91 -1.59 28.54 -27.69
CA ALA A 91 -0.23 29.04 -27.90
C ALA A 91 0.67 29.39 -26.70
N SER A 92 1.71 28.56 -26.57
CA SER A 92 3.15 28.88 -26.40
C SER A 92 3.63 29.81 -25.28
N SER A 93 4.51 29.29 -24.42
CA SER A 93 5.96 29.61 -24.43
C SER A 93 6.64 29.25 -23.09
N VAL A 94 7.68 28.42 -23.23
CA VAL A 94 8.84 28.18 -22.36
C VAL A 94 9.27 29.34 -21.43
N THR A 95 9.60 29.03 -20.16
CA THR A 95 10.96 29.13 -19.56
C THR A 95 11.04 28.40 -18.19
N SER A 96 11.85 27.34 -18.16
CA SER A 96 12.83 26.94 -17.14
C SER A 96 12.59 27.14 -15.62
N ASP A 97 12.69 26.00 -14.95
CA ASP A 97 13.55 25.70 -13.78
C ASP A 97 12.95 25.63 -12.36
N VAL A 98 13.50 24.66 -11.63
CA VAL A 98 13.39 24.34 -10.20
C VAL A 98 12.11 23.61 -9.73
N THR A 99 12.15 22.27 -9.76
CA THR A 99 12.14 21.40 -8.55
C THR A 99 11.74 19.97 -8.95
N SER A 100 12.74 19.09 -9.00
CA SER A 100 12.58 17.64 -9.00
C SER A 100 11.89 17.17 -7.71
N GLY A 101 10.55 17.12 -7.72
CA GLY A 101 9.73 16.54 -6.64
C GLY A 101 8.90 15.33 -7.10
N ALA A 102 8.89 15.02 -8.40
CA ALA A 102 8.04 13.98 -8.99
C ALA A 102 8.73 12.61 -9.18
N GLY A 103 10.03 12.49 -8.88
CA GLY A 103 10.78 11.24 -9.07
C GLY A 103 10.43 10.14 -8.05
N LEU A 104 10.08 10.52 -6.82
CA LEU A 104 9.89 9.55 -5.72
C LEU A 104 8.58 8.77 -5.80
N LEU A 105 7.56 9.29 -6.50
CA LEU A 105 6.28 8.61 -6.67
C LEU A 105 6.33 7.57 -7.80
N ASN A 106 7.05 7.86 -8.90
CA ASN A 106 7.21 6.91 -10.01
C ASN A 106 8.08 5.70 -9.63
N ASP A 107 9.09 5.86 -8.78
CA ASP A 107 9.95 4.74 -8.37
C ASP A 107 9.22 3.74 -7.44
N LEU A 108 8.24 4.20 -6.66
CA LEU A 108 7.42 3.35 -5.79
C LEU A 108 6.36 2.56 -6.59
N GLU A 109 5.78 3.13 -7.63
CA GLU A 109 4.84 2.44 -8.51
C GLU A 109 5.53 1.43 -9.44
N ASN A 110 6.77 1.71 -9.90
CA ASN A 110 7.57 0.73 -10.64
C ASN A 110 8.13 -0.41 -9.78
N SER A 111 8.33 -0.19 -8.47
CA SER A 111 8.92 -1.19 -7.57
C SER A 111 7.98 -2.35 -7.23
N THR A 112 6.67 -2.20 -7.42
CA THR A 112 5.69 -3.26 -7.09
C THR A 112 5.67 -4.44 -8.06
N ASP A 113 6.27 -4.34 -9.25
CA ASP A 113 6.22 -5.40 -10.25
C ASP A 113 7.58 -6.07 -10.55
N LYS A 114 8.70 -5.55 -10.01
CA LYS A 114 10.06 -6.09 -10.25
C LYS A 114 10.19 -7.60 -10.03
N TYR A 115 9.49 -8.14 -9.03
CA TYR A 115 9.56 -9.54 -8.65
C TYR A 115 8.35 -10.36 -9.11
N ARG A 116 7.44 -9.74 -9.86
CA ARG A 116 6.21 -10.34 -10.35
C ARG A 116 6.36 -10.61 -11.85
N GLY A 117 5.51 -11.50 -12.36
CA GLY A 117 5.52 -11.86 -13.77
C GLY A 117 5.12 -13.31 -13.97
N GLU A 118 5.43 -13.83 -15.16
CA GLU A 118 5.21 -15.21 -15.51
C GLU A 118 5.98 -16.17 -14.60
N GLN A 119 5.51 -17.41 -14.54
CA GLN A 119 6.17 -18.45 -13.75
C GLN A 119 7.54 -18.75 -14.37
N PRO A 120 8.64 -18.66 -13.61
CA PRO A 120 9.96 -18.94 -14.14
C PRO A 120 10.22 -20.45 -14.28
N ASP A 121 11.15 -20.80 -15.15
CA ASP A 121 11.59 -22.18 -15.45
C ASP A 121 12.18 -22.92 -14.24
N TRP A 122 12.85 -22.20 -13.33
CA TRP A 122 13.44 -22.78 -12.13
C TRP A 122 12.40 -23.17 -11.07
N TYR A 123 11.16 -22.66 -11.17
CA TYR A 123 10.13 -22.95 -10.19
C TYR A 123 9.55 -24.36 -10.40
N SER A 124 9.64 -25.18 -9.37
CA SER A 124 8.88 -26.42 -9.24
C SER A 124 8.35 -26.56 -7.80
N PRO A 125 7.07 -26.88 -7.60
CA PRO A 125 6.51 -27.12 -6.26
C PRO A 125 7.28 -28.17 -5.45
N GLU A 126 7.87 -29.16 -6.12
CA GLU A 126 8.64 -30.25 -5.49
C GLU A 126 9.99 -29.79 -4.93
N LYS A 127 10.52 -28.67 -5.45
CA LYS A 127 11.77 -28.07 -4.96
C LYS A 127 11.55 -27.19 -3.73
N ILE A 128 10.30 -26.97 -3.30
CA ILE A 128 9.98 -26.18 -2.11
C ILE A 128 10.27 -27.01 -0.87
N ILE A 129 11.40 -26.76 -0.22
CA ILE A 129 11.82 -27.49 0.98
C ILE A 129 11.33 -26.83 2.28
N VAL A 130 11.02 -25.54 2.24
CA VAL A 130 10.59 -24.77 3.41
C VAL A 130 9.45 -23.83 3.01
N ARG A 131 8.42 -23.79 3.86
CA ARG A 131 7.30 -22.84 3.77
C ARG A 131 7.20 -22.06 5.07
N TYR A 132 7.15 -20.74 4.98
CA TYR A 132 7.04 -19.87 6.15
C TYR A 132 5.85 -18.91 6.02
N ASP A 133 5.02 -18.87 7.07
CA ASP A 133 3.83 -18.03 7.10
C ASP A 133 4.13 -16.69 7.81
N ALA A 134 4.59 -15.71 7.04
CA ALA A 134 4.92 -14.41 7.61
C ALA A 134 3.65 -13.62 8.00
N VAL A 135 2.48 -13.98 7.46
CA VAL A 135 1.20 -13.37 7.85
C VAL A 135 0.95 -13.63 9.32
N LYS A 136 1.10 -14.87 9.79
CA LYS A 136 0.94 -15.22 11.21
C LYS A 136 1.89 -14.48 12.14
N THR A 137 3.13 -14.27 11.70
CA THR A 137 4.13 -13.55 12.49
C THR A 137 3.77 -12.06 12.59
N LEU A 138 3.28 -11.46 11.52
CA LEU A 138 2.79 -10.09 11.55
C LEU A 138 1.51 -9.96 12.40
N GLU A 139 0.63 -10.96 12.36
CA GLU A 139 -0.60 -11.01 13.16
C GLU A 139 -0.33 -11.08 14.67
N SER A 140 0.77 -11.70 15.10
CA SER A 140 1.22 -11.70 16.51
C SER A 140 1.93 -10.40 16.93
N GLY A 141 2.14 -9.46 16.00
CA GLY A 141 2.86 -8.20 16.24
C GLY A 141 4.38 -8.32 16.12
N GLU A 142 4.89 -9.46 15.66
CA GLU A 142 6.30 -9.71 15.45
C GLU A 142 6.74 -9.35 14.01
N VAL A 143 8.04 -9.12 13.81
CA VAL A 143 8.61 -8.74 12.51
C VAL A 143 9.29 -9.96 11.86
N PRO A 144 8.80 -10.46 10.71
CA PRO A 144 9.28 -11.72 10.10
C PRO A 144 10.64 -11.61 9.37
N MET A 145 11.21 -10.41 9.26
CA MET A 145 12.35 -10.13 8.38
C MET A 145 13.58 -10.98 8.71
N ALA A 146 13.95 -11.07 9.99
CA ALA A 146 15.14 -11.81 10.41
C ALA A 146 15.03 -13.31 10.05
N GLU A 147 13.84 -13.88 10.22
CA GLU A 147 13.59 -15.29 9.94
C GLU A 147 13.58 -15.59 8.44
N ILE A 148 12.96 -14.72 7.62
CA ILE A 148 12.99 -14.84 6.15
C ILE A 148 14.43 -14.85 5.63
N LEU A 149 15.27 -13.92 6.11
CA LEU A 149 16.67 -13.85 5.71
C LEU A 149 17.47 -15.09 6.18
N ARG A 150 17.23 -15.55 7.42
CA ARG A 150 17.87 -16.75 7.97
C ARG A 150 17.53 -17.98 7.14
N LEU A 151 16.25 -18.24 6.88
CA LEU A 151 15.77 -19.39 6.09
C LEU A 151 16.29 -19.35 4.65
N SER A 152 16.32 -18.16 4.03
CA SER A 152 16.87 -18.01 2.68
C SER A 152 18.34 -18.40 2.61
N ASN A 153 19.15 -18.05 3.62
CA ASN A 153 20.58 -18.39 3.65
C ASN A 153 20.85 -19.88 3.88
N LEU A 154 19.87 -20.65 4.38
CA LEU A 154 20.00 -22.09 4.58
C LEU A 154 19.73 -22.91 3.32
N LEU A 155 19.25 -22.26 2.25
CA LEU A 155 18.99 -22.93 0.97
C LEU A 155 20.29 -23.44 0.34
N GLN A 156 20.24 -24.69 -0.13
CA GLN A 156 21.18 -25.23 -1.09
C GLN A 156 20.77 -24.86 -2.53
N GLU A 157 21.67 -25.06 -3.47
CA GLU A 157 21.42 -24.79 -4.89
C GLU A 157 20.20 -25.57 -5.41
N GLY A 158 19.33 -24.90 -6.15
CA GLY A 158 18.10 -25.48 -6.69
C GLY A 158 16.97 -25.71 -5.67
N GLN A 159 17.21 -25.52 -4.36
CA GLN A 159 16.16 -25.55 -3.35
C GLN A 159 15.35 -24.25 -3.37
N ILE A 160 14.07 -24.34 -3.06
CA ILE A 160 13.15 -23.20 -3.01
C ILE A 160 12.65 -23.01 -1.58
N PHE A 161 12.74 -21.77 -1.12
CA PHE A 161 12.02 -21.28 0.04
C PHE A 161 10.79 -20.51 -0.42
N GLU A 162 9.62 -20.84 0.12
CA GLU A 162 8.40 -20.06 -0.10
C GLU A 162 7.95 -19.39 1.20
N PHE A 163 7.58 -18.10 1.14
CA PHE A 163 6.93 -17.42 2.25
C PHE A 163 5.74 -16.57 1.84
N SER A 164 4.71 -16.55 2.68
CA SER A 164 3.50 -15.73 2.51
C SER A 164 3.72 -14.32 3.06
N SER A 165 3.05 -13.32 2.49
CA SER A 165 3.02 -11.95 3.03
C SER A 165 1.76 -11.21 2.59
N PRO A 166 1.22 -10.27 3.38
CA PRO A 166 0.01 -9.53 3.01
C PRO A 166 0.25 -8.41 1.98
N PHE A 167 1.52 -8.05 1.76
CA PHE A 167 1.98 -7.08 0.75
C PHE A 167 3.33 -7.54 0.19
N LEU A 168 3.72 -7.04 -0.98
CA LEU A 168 5.01 -7.40 -1.58
C LEU A 168 6.16 -6.79 -0.75
N PRO A 169 7.05 -7.61 -0.16
CA PRO A 169 8.06 -7.11 0.78
C PRO A 169 9.33 -6.67 0.05
N THR A 170 9.22 -5.67 -0.83
CA THR A 170 10.28 -5.26 -1.77
C THR A 170 11.65 -5.06 -1.11
N PRO A 171 11.80 -4.41 0.06
CA PRO A 171 13.12 -4.26 0.69
C PRO A 171 13.82 -5.59 1.00
N ILE A 172 13.07 -6.60 1.44
CA ILE A 172 13.62 -7.94 1.73
C ILE A 172 14.00 -8.63 0.42
N LEU A 173 13.16 -8.50 -0.61
CA LEU A 173 13.42 -9.08 -1.92
C LEU A 173 14.63 -8.43 -2.60
N ASP A 174 14.81 -7.11 -2.47
CA ASP A 174 15.98 -6.38 -2.97
C ASP A 174 17.26 -6.87 -2.28
N MET A 175 17.23 -7.02 -0.94
CA MET A 175 18.36 -7.57 -0.20
C MET A 175 18.73 -8.99 -0.62
N LEU A 176 17.73 -9.85 -0.87
CA LEU A 176 17.95 -11.22 -1.34
C LEU A 176 18.47 -11.24 -2.79
N SER A 177 17.91 -10.40 -3.66
CA SER A 177 18.35 -10.25 -5.04
C SER A 177 19.80 -9.77 -5.12
N ALA A 178 20.19 -8.80 -4.29
CA ALA A 178 21.58 -8.32 -4.17
C ALA A 178 22.55 -9.41 -3.68
N LYS A 179 22.05 -10.43 -2.97
CA LYS A 179 22.82 -11.61 -2.55
C LYS A 179 22.86 -12.73 -3.59
N GLY A 180 22.32 -12.50 -4.80
CA GLY A 180 22.34 -13.47 -5.91
C GLY A 180 21.22 -14.49 -5.88
N PHE A 181 20.20 -14.33 -5.03
CA PHE A 181 19.03 -15.20 -5.08
C PHE A 181 18.14 -14.85 -6.26
N LYS A 182 17.56 -15.88 -6.90
CA LYS A 182 16.45 -15.72 -7.84
C LYS A 182 15.14 -15.64 -7.07
N ILE A 183 14.27 -14.73 -7.48
CA ILE A 183 13.05 -14.40 -6.75
C ILE A 183 11.87 -14.38 -7.72
N TRP A 184 10.75 -14.93 -7.28
CA TRP A 184 9.48 -14.79 -7.99
C TRP A 184 8.32 -14.73 -7.01
N SER A 185 7.49 -13.69 -7.15
CA SER A 185 6.34 -13.42 -6.31
C SER A 185 5.06 -13.54 -7.12
N LYS A 186 4.13 -14.39 -6.65
CA LYS A 186 2.80 -14.56 -7.24
C LYS A 186 1.74 -14.08 -6.26
N ARG A 187 0.79 -13.27 -6.74
CA ARG A 187 -0.40 -12.92 -5.97
C ARG A 187 -1.36 -14.10 -5.93
N ALA A 188 -1.77 -14.51 -4.73
CA ALA A 188 -2.72 -15.59 -4.48
C ALA A 188 -3.86 -15.04 -3.59
N GLY A 189 -4.89 -14.47 -4.22
CA GLY A 189 -5.98 -13.79 -3.52
C GLY A 189 -5.50 -12.53 -2.79
N ALA A 190 -5.62 -12.53 -1.45
CA ALA A 190 -5.26 -11.41 -0.58
C ALA A 190 -3.78 -11.38 -0.16
N ILE A 191 -3.02 -12.44 -0.46
CA ILE A 191 -1.61 -12.55 -0.06
C ILE A 191 -0.69 -12.70 -1.27
N TYR A 192 0.61 -12.49 -1.04
CA TYR A 192 1.69 -12.82 -1.97
C TYR A 192 2.40 -14.08 -1.49
N LEU A 193 2.65 -14.99 -2.43
CA LEU A 193 3.55 -16.12 -2.25
C LEU A 193 4.87 -15.76 -2.92
N ASN A 194 5.89 -15.52 -2.11
CA ASN A 194 7.23 -15.17 -2.55
C ASN A 194 8.09 -16.43 -2.54
N ARG A 195 8.72 -16.75 -3.67
CA ARG A 195 9.68 -17.84 -3.79
C ARG A 195 11.06 -17.30 -4.00
N VAL A 196 12.00 -17.90 -3.29
CA VAL A 196 13.42 -17.56 -3.31
C VAL A 196 14.18 -18.84 -3.56
N THR A 197 15.10 -18.84 -4.51
CA THR A 197 15.99 -19.96 -4.78
C THR A 197 17.43 -19.47 -4.93
N LYS A 198 18.38 -20.29 -4.50
CA LYS A 198 19.80 -20.01 -4.65
C LYS A 198 20.23 -20.48 -6.04
N ASN A 199 20.91 -19.60 -6.77
CA ASN A 199 21.54 -19.93 -8.04
C ASN A 199 22.83 -20.73 -7.83
#